data_AF-A0A9W7E348-F1
#
_entry.id   AF-A0A9W7E348-F1
#
_cell.length_a   1.000
_cell.length_b   1.000
_cell.length_c   1.000
_cell.angle_alpha   90.00
_cell.angle_beta   90.00
_cell.angle_gamma   90.00
#
_symmetry.space_group_name_H-M   'P 1'
#
loop_
_entity.id
_entity.type
_entity.pdbx_description
1 polymer ?
#
loop_
_entity_poly.entity_id
_entity_poly.type
_entity_poly.pdbx_seq_one_letter_code
_entity_poly.pdbx_strand_id
1 'polypeptide(L)'
;MFGRTINRNYLPQQPSPLRRLLIPLLLAISALPLLLTYVLSHQFLSFYVPPSPYVPHPKRVSSTIIENKIFYKKNPITYERTLELFKEMDREFMEVFLSTLKSCTFESFYLEFVPINRDNLDVTPFSYALVDATDDFKDVEVNENAFGGRITSKEQMSTSFSNPQSNSTIIAPTLKYIPTPTFPDVYKTVASWIRESKLRLQSIYTFSHLAKVAELEIKEGGDFWISTSGAGKIGYVNFVVKSTPQNYHYSKYKTMEGSTSRSLRGKYP
;
A
#
# COMPACT_ATOMS: atom_id res chain seq x y z
N MET A 1 -24.07 37.51 83.73
CA MET A 1 -25.51 37.29 83.42
C MET A 1 -25.70 37.35 81.91
N PHE A 2 -26.66 36.57 81.38
CA PHE A 2 -26.91 36.22 79.97
C PHE A 2 -26.21 34.96 79.46
N GLY A 3 -26.84 33.83 79.82
CA GLY A 3 -26.65 32.55 79.20
C GLY A 3 -27.16 32.55 77.75
N ARG A 4 -26.34 32.00 76.85
CA ARG A 4 -26.82 31.41 75.61
C ARG A 4 -26.81 29.91 75.79
N THR A 5 -28.00 29.36 76.00
CA THR A 5 -28.33 27.94 75.83
C THR A 5 -28.03 27.56 74.39
N ILE A 6 -26.82 27.03 74.14
CA ILE A 6 -26.52 26.35 72.88
C ILE A 6 -27.35 25.07 72.90
N ASN A 7 -28.37 25.05 72.04
CA ASN A 7 -29.26 23.93 71.83
C ASN A 7 -28.45 22.76 71.25
N ARG A 8 -27.76 22.01 72.14
CA ARG A 8 -27.23 20.69 71.86
C ARG A 8 -28.44 19.80 71.65
N ASN A 9 -28.74 19.46 70.41
CA ASN A 9 -29.34 18.19 69.97
C ASN A 9 -29.72 18.27 68.48
N TYR A 10 -28.73 18.48 67.63
CA TYR A 10 -28.80 17.99 66.24
C TYR A 10 -27.66 17.02 66.06
N LEU A 11 -27.84 15.79 66.57
CA LEU A 11 -27.04 14.66 66.11
C LEU A 11 -27.43 14.47 64.64
N PRO A 12 -26.50 14.60 63.67
CA PRO A 12 -26.81 14.33 62.29
C PRO A 12 -27.30 12.89 62.21
N GLN A 13 -28.57 12.71 61.86
CA GLN A 13 -29.13 11.38 61.70
C GLN A 13 -28.26 10.64 60.69
N GLN A 14 -27.62 9.57 61.16
CA GLN A 14 -26.84 8.71 60.28
C GLN A 14 -27.79 8.25 59.17
N PRO A 15 -27.44 8.48 57.88
CA PRO A 15 -28.30 8.06 56.78
C PRO A 15 -28.50 6.56 56.91
N SER A 16 -29.76 6.14 56.85
CA SER A 16 -30.12 4.73 56.95
C SER A 16 -29.29 3.90 55.96
N PRO A 17 -28.94 2.65 56.30
CA PRO A 17 -28.14 1.78 55.42
C PRO A 17 -28.72 1.67 54.00
N LEU A 18 -30.05 1.82 53.86
CA LEU A 18 -30.73 1.92 52.56
C LEU A 18 -30.31 3.13 51.72
N ARG A 19 -30.12 4.32 52.33
CA ARG A 19 -29.66 5.52 51.62
C ARG A 19 -28.22 5.40 51.11
N ARG A 20 -27.37 4.63 51.79
CA ARG A 20 -25.98 4.39 51.35
C ARG A 20 -25.89 3.52 50.10
N LEU A 21 -26.89 2.68 49.84
CA LEU A 21 -26.96 1.83 48.64
C LEU A 21 -27.72 2.50 47.48
N LEU A 22 -28.73 3.33 47.78
CA LEU A 22 -29.56 3.97 46.74
C LEU A 22 -28.82 5.05 45.95
N ILE A 23 -27.94 5.83 46.59
CA ILE A 23 -27.20 6.91 45.91
C ILE A 23 -26.28 6.39 44.78
N PRO A 24 -25.40 5.39 45.00
CA PRO A 24 -24.57 4.86 43.92
C PRO A 24 -25.37 4.15 42.83
N LEU A 25 -26.49 3.50 43.19
CA LEU A 25 -27.38 2.89 42.20
C LEU A 25 -28.05 3.94 41.31
N LEU A 26 -28.54 5.04 41.88
CA LEU A 26 -29.12 6.15 41.13
C LEU A 26 -28.08 6.86 40.24
N LEU A 27 -26.83 6.97 40.70
CA LEU A 27 -25.72 7.48 39.88
C LEU A 27 -25.34 6.53 38.73
N ALA A 28 -25.38 5.22 38.95
CA ALA A 28 -25.15 4.24 37.88
C ALA A 28 -26.28 4.28 36.83
N ILE A 29 -27.53 4.42 37.28
CA ILE A 29 -28.70 4.55 36.39
C ILE A 29 -28.66 5.87 35.61
N SER A 30 -28.20 6.97 36.21
CA SER A 30 -28.08 8.25 35.51
C SER A 30 -26.90 8.32 34.52
N ALA A 31 -25.88 7.47 34.69
CA ALA A 31 -24.74 7.35 33.77
C ALA A 31 -25.03 6.44 32.55
N LEU A 32 -26.01 5.53 32.65
CA LEU A 32 -26.39 4.60 31.58
C LEU A 32 -26.76 5.29 30.25
N PRO A 33 -27.56 6.37 30.23
CA PRO A 33 -27.86 7.11 29.00
C PRO A 33 -26.63 7.74 28.36
N LEU A 34 -25.67 8.23 29.16
CA LEU A 34 -24.43 8.83 28.66
C LEU A 34 -23.48 7.77 28.07
N LEU A 35 -23.39 6.61 28.73
CA LEU A 35 -22.64 5.47 28.20
C LEU A 35 -23.28 4.95 26.92
N LEU A 36 -24.62 4.89 26.87
CA LEU A 36 -25.35 4.45 25.70
C LEU A 36 -25.20 5.44 24.54
N THR A 37 -25.28 6.75 24.76
CA THR A 37 -25.02 7.74 23.70
C THR A 37 -23.56 7.75 23.26
N TYR A 38 -22.62 7.48 24.15
CA TYR A 38 -21.20 7.31 23.80
C TYR A 38 -20.97 6.04 22.95
N VAL A 39 -21.53 4.89 23.33
CA VAL A 39 -21.44 3.64 22.56
C VAL A 39 -22.16 3.78 21.23
N LEU A 40 -23.36 4.35 21.21
CA LEU A 40 -24.12 4.58 19.98
C LEU A 40 -23.41 5.60 19.09
N SER A 41 -22.88 6.71 19.62
CA SER A 41 -22.13 7.67 18.80
C SER A 41 -20.84 7.06 18.23
N HIS A 42 -20.12 6.23 18.98
CA HIS A 42 -18.95 5.52 18.43
C HIS A 42 -19.32 4.41 17.45
N GLN A 43 -20.45 3.72 17.63
CA GLN A 43 -20.96 2.78 16.63
C GLN A 43 -21.40 3.54 15.37
N PHE A 44 -22.24 4.56 15.49
CA PHE A 44 -22.76 5.33 14.34
C PHE A 44 -21.68 6.14 13.60
N LEU A 45 -20.67 6.69 14.30
CA LEU A 45 -19.52 7.34 13.65
C LEU A 45 -18.60 6.33 12.93
N SER A 46 -18.68 5.04 13.24
CA SER A 46 -17.86 4.01 12.60
C SER A 46 -18.40 3.52 11.24
N PHE A 47 -19.58 3.96 10.79
CA PHE A 47 -20.22 3.36 9.61
C PHE A 47 -20.23 4.22 8.34
N TYR A 48 -19.83 5.49 8.41
CA TYR A 48 -19.71 6.31 7.19
C TYR A 48 -18.26 6.58 6.85
N VAL A 49 -17.62 5.60 6.21
CA VAL A 49 -16.40 5.84 5.44
C VAL A 49 -16.85 6.26 4.05
N PRO A 50 -16.65 7.53 3.63
CA PRO A 50 -17.00 7.93 2.27
C PRO A 50 -16.27 7.00 1.27
N PRO A 51 -16.90 6.66 0.15
CA PRO A 51 -16.23 5.83 -0.86
C PRO A 51 -14.95 6.53 -1.31
N SER A 52 -13.88 5.74 -1.49
CA SER A 52 -12.62 6.28 -2.02
C SER A 52 -12.88 7.01 -3.34
N PRO A 53 -12.28 8.19 -3.55
CA PRO A 53 -12.38 8.90 -4.82
C PRO A 53 -11.61 8.17 -5.94
N TYR A 54 -10.77 7.20 -5.59
CA TYR A 54 -10.04 6.34 -6.51
C TYR A 54 -10.85 5.08 -6.85
N VAL A 55 -10.98 4.79 -8.14
CA VAL A 55 -11.73 3.64 -8.64
C VAL A 55 -10.84 2.82 -9.58
N PRO A 56 -10.58 1.53 -9.29
CA PRO A 56 -9.86 0.65 -10.19
C PRO A 56 -10.79 0.15 -11.30
N HIS A 57 -10.29 0.06 -12.52
CA HIS A 57 -10.97 -0.47 -13.69
C HIS A 57 -10.18 -1.67 -14.23
N PRO A 58 -10.35 -2.87 -13.64
CA PRO A 58 -9.73 -4.09 -14.15
C PRO A 58 -10.34 -4.47 -15.50
N LYS A 59 -9.48 -4.79 -16.46
CA LYS A 59 -9.84 -5.29 -17.78
C LYS A 59 -9.09 -6.59 -18.01
N ARG A 60 -9.81 -7.70 -18.11
CA ARG A 60 -9.24 -8.98 -18.54
C ARG A 60 -8.86 -8.89 -20.01
N VAL A 61 -7.57 -9.01 -20.31
CA VAL A 61 -7.02 -8.95 -21.68
C VAL A 61 -6.93 -10.35 -22.29
N SER A 62 -6.57 -11.34 -21.46
CA SER A 62 -6.52 -12.76 -21.82
C SER A 62 -6.85 -13.63 -20.58
N SER A 63 -6.74 -14.95 -20.69
CA SER A 63 -6.81 -15.84 -19.51
C SER A 63 -5.72 -15.55 -18.49
N THR A 64 -4.55 -15.11 -18.95
CA THR A 64 -3.33 -14.91 -18.15
C THR A 64 -2.97 -13.45 -17.89
N ILE A 65 -3.74 -12.46 -18.40
CA ILE A 65 -3.41 -11.04 -18.26
C ILE A 65 -4.64 -10.23 -17.84
N ILE A 66 -4.47 -9.43 -16.78
CA ILE A 66 -5.42 -8.41 -16.32
C ILE A 66 -4.73 -7.04 -16.36
N GLU A 67 -5.20 -6.14 -17.21
CA GLU A 67 -4.76 -4.74 -17.25
C GLU A 67 -5.64 -3.91 -16.30
N ASN A 68 -5.03 -3.09 -15.46
CA ASN A 68 -5.72 -2.22 -14.52
C ASN A 68 -5.41 -0.76 -14.83
N LYS A 69 -6.41 0.08 -14.67
CA LYS A 69 -6.30 1.54 -14.66
C LYS A 69 -6.95 2.07 -13.39
N ILE A 70 -6.43 3.15 -12.83
CA ILE A 70 -7.04 3.80 -11.66
C ILE A 70 -7.53 5.18 -12.09
N PHE A 71 -8.76 5.51 -11.68
CA PHE A 71 -9.41 6.78 -11.98
C PHE A 71 -9.62 7.55 -10.69
N TYR A 72 -9.40 8.86 -10.71
CA TYR A 72 -9.80 9.79 -9.66
C TYR A 72 -11.02 10.59 -10.14
N LYS A 73 -12.16 10.46 -9.46
CA LYS A 73 -13.40 11.18 -9.81
C LYS A 73 -13.75 11.11 -11.31
N LYS A 74 -13.67 9.91 -11.90
CA LYS A 74 -13.93 9.57 -13.33
C LYS A 74 -12.84 9.95 -14.34
N ASN A 75 -11.77 10.63 -13.93
CA ASN A 75 -10.64 10.91 -14.81
C ASN A 75 -9.51 9.91 -14.56
N PRO A 76 -8.85 9.36 -15.59
CA PRO A 76 -7.70 8.49 -15.38
C PRO A 76 -6.59 9.30 -14.68
N ILE A 77 -5.99 8.75 -13.63
CA ILE A 77 -4.82 9.39 -13.02
C ILE A 77 -3.64 9.24 -13.96
N THR A 78 -2.80 10.26 -14.05
CA THR A 78 -1.58 10.24 -14.86
C THR A 78 -0.49 9.48 -14.12
N TYR A 79 0.55 9.08 -14.84
CA TYR A 79 1.67 8.40 -14.21
C TYR A 79 2.45 9.36 -13.29
N GLU A 80 2.60 10.63 -13.67
CA GLU A 80 3.17 11.70 -12.81
C GLU A 80 2.48 11.73 -11.45
N ARG A 81 1.15 11.88 -11.48
CA ARG A 81 0.35 11.96 -10.25
C ARG A 81 0.46 10.68 -9.44
N THR A 82 0.59 9.53 -10.10
CA THR A 82 0.76 8.25 -9.41
C THR A 82 2.09 8.16 -8.67
N LEU A 83 3.19 8.64 -9.26
CA LEU A 83 4.48 8.70 -8.58
C LEU A 83 4.43 9.62 -7.36
N GLU A 84 3.74 10.76 -7.45
CA GLU A 84 3.51 11.65 -6.30
C GLU A 84 2.74 10.92 -5.19
N LEU A 85 1.61 10.28 -5.52
CA LEU A 85 0.79 9.55 -4.56
C LEU A 85 1.56 8.40 -3.89
N PHE A 86 2.41 7.69 -4.62
CA PHE A 86 3.31 6.69 -4.04
C PHE A 86 4.34 7.31 -3.10
N LYS A 87 5.00 8.40 -3.49
CA LYS A 87 5.99 9.10 -2.66
C LYS A 87 5.38 9.60 -1.36
N GLU A 88 4.21 10.24 -1.45
CA GLU A 88 3.44 10.79 -0.33
C GLU A 88 2.79 9.70 0.53
N MET A 89 2.79 8.44 0.06
CA MET A 89 2.08 7.33 0.69
C MET A 89 0.60 7.65 0.88
N ASP A 90 -0.04 8.25 -0.13
CA ASP A 90 -1.45 8.66 -0.06
C ASP A 90 -2.33 7.47 0.35
N ARG A 91 -2.98 7.61 1.51
CA ARG A 91 -3.63 6.49 2.19
C ARG A 91 -4.75 5.89 1.34
N GLU A 92 -5.60 6.73 0.74
CA GLU A 92 -6.77 6.27 -0.03
C GLU A 92 -6.34 5.60 -1.33
N PHE A 93 -5.39 6.19 -2.05
CA PHE A 93 -4.82 5.62 -3.25
C PHE A 93 -4.13 4.28 -2.97
N MET A 94 -3.28 4.22 -1.94
CA MET A 94 -2.58 3.00 -1.57
C MET A 94 -3.52 1.89 -1.11
N GLU A 95 -4.62 2.23 -0.44
CA GLU A 95 -5.66 1.26 -0.10
C GLU A 95 -6.28 0.64 -1.35
N VAL A 96 -6.69 1.47 -2.31
CA VAL A 96 -7.30 1.00 -3.56
C VAL A 96 -6.30 0.21 -4.40
N PHE A 97 -5.07 0.70 -4.55
CA PHE A 97 -4.03 0.05 -5.34
C PHE A 97 -3.67 -1.32 -4.76
N LEU A 98 -3.30 -1.40 -3.47
CA LEU A 98 -2.94 -2.67 -2.84
C LEU A 98 -4.14 -3.64 -2.77
N SER A 99 -5.35 -3.15 -2.53
CA SER A 99 -6.55 -4.01 -2.53
C SER A 99 -6.84 -4.59 -3.92
N THR A 100 -6.58 -3.83 -4.98
CA THR A 100 -6.70 -4.31 -6.36
C THR A 100 -5.68 -5.41 -6.68
N LEU A 101 -4.44 -5.27 -6.20
CA LEU A 101 -3.42 -6.30 -6.33
C LEU A 101 -3.77 -7.57 -5.52
N LYS A 102 -4.27 -7.39 -4.29
CA LYS A 102 -4.71 -8.49 -3.41
C LYS A 102 -5.86 -9.30 -3.99
N SER A 103 -6.82 -8.64 -4.66
CA SER A 103 -8.01 -9.28 -5.21
C SER A 103 -7.76 -10.03 -6.52
N CYS A 104 -6.55 -9.96 -7.07
CA CYS A 104 -6.15 -10.77 -8.22
C CYS A 104 -6.27 -12.27 -7.90
N THR A 105 -6.82 -13.03 -8.85
CA THR A 105 -7.10 -14.47 -8.70
C THR A 105 -5.91 -15.36 -9.03
N PHE A 106 -4.88 -14.84 -9.70
CA PHE A 106 -3.66 -15.61 -9.99
C PHE A 106 -2.94 -15.96 -8.71
N GLU A 107 -2.49 -17.21 -8.54
CA GLU A 107 -1.76 -17.61 -7.34
C GLU A 107 -0.47 -16.78 -7.21
N SER A 108 0.26 -16.63 -8.31
CA SER A 108 1.40 -15.73 -8.45
C SER A 108 1.27 -14.88 -9.71
N PHE A 109 1.80 -13.65 -9.67
CA PHE A 109 1.79 -12.77 -10.85
C PHE A 109 3.03 -11.89 -10.94
N TYR A 110 3.40 -11.54 -12.17
CA TYR A 110 4.25 -10.39 -12.44
C TYR A 110 3.41 -9.11 -12.46
N LEU A 111 3.97 -8.04 -11.89
CA LEU A 111 3.43 -6.70 -11.94
C LEU A 111 4.27 -5.88 -12.92
N GLU A 112 3.66 -5.51 -14.05
CA GLU A 112 4.30 -4.78 -15.14
C GLU A 112 3.63 -3.42 -15.30
N PHE A 113 4.42 -2.35 -15.34
CA PHE A 113 3.91 -0.99 -15.50
C PHE A 113 3.99 -0.56 -16.97
N VAL A 114 3.09 0.34 -17.40
CA VAL A 114 3.23 0.99 -18.70
C VAL A 114 4.56 1.76 -18.75
N PRO A 115 5.33 1.68 -19.84
CA PRO A 115 6.59 2.39 -19.91
C PRO A 115 6.37 3.87 -20.12
N ILE A 116 7.25 4.65 -19.51
CA ILE A 116 7.14 6.11 -19.51
C ILE A 116 8.52 6.75 -19.52
N ASN A 117 8.55 8.05 -19.77
CA ASN A 117 9.74 8.89 -19.82
C ASN A 117 9.36 10.32 -19.43
N ARG A 118 10.33 11.24 -19.48
CA ARG A 118 10.09 12.64 -19.14
C ARG A 118 9.03 13.32 -20.01
N ASP A 119 8.90 12.90 -21.27
CA ASP A 119 8.04 13.54 -22.27
C ASP A 119 6.58 13.07 -22.19
N ASN A 120 6.29 11.98 -21.50
CA ASN A 120 4.96 11.38 -21.47
C ASN A 120 4.39 11.11 -20.06
N LEU A 121 5.16 11.36 -19.00
CA LEU A 121 4.80 11.06 -17.60
C LEU A 121 3.49 11.76 -17.18
N ASP A 122 3.30 13.01 -17.60
CA ASP A 122 2.18 13.89 -17.26
C ASP A 122 0.91 13.60 -18.08
N VAL A 123 1.06 13.07 -19.31
CA VAL A 123 -0.06 12.77 -20.21
C VAL A 123 -0.47 11.31 -20.24
N THR A 124 0.42 10.38 -19.86
CA THR A 124 0.17 8.94 -19.93
C THR A 124 -0.72 8.50 -18.76
N PRO A 125 -1.91 7.92 -19.02
CA PRO A 125 -2.72 7.32 -17.97
C PRO A 125 -1.96 6.21 -17.23
N PHE A 126 -1.98 6.24 -15.91
CA PHE A 126 -1.44 5.17 -15.10
C PHE A 126 -2.16 3.86 -15.39
N SER A 127 -1.39 2.87 -15.84
CA SER A 127 -1.87 1.51 -16.04
C SER A 127 -0.78 0.51 -15.71
N TYR A 128 -1.21 -0.66 -15.24
CA TYR A 128 -0.33 -1.78 -14.95
C TYR A 128 -1.03 -3.08 -15.31
N ALA A 129 -0.25 -4.09 -15.63
CA ALA A 129 -0.72 -5.43 -15.95
C ALA A 129 -0.30 -6.40 -14.84
N LEU A 130 -1.24 -7.27 -14.48
CA LEU A 130 -1.00 -8.47 -13.70
C LEU A 130 -0.92 -9.61 -14.69
N VAL A 131 0.24 -10.25 -14.78
CA VAL A 131 0.48 -11.38 -15.67
C VAL A 131 0.60 -12.63 -14.81
N ASP A 132 -0.23 -13.63 -15.07
CA ASP A 132 -0.17 -14.91 -14.37
C ASP A 132 1.22 -15.52 -14.50
N ALA A 133 1.81 -15.83 -13.34
CA ALA A 133 3.15 -16.41 -13.20
C ALA A 133 3.11 -17.66 -12.32
N THR A 134 1.94 -18.28 -12.16
CA THR A 134 1.75 -19.42 -11.26
C THR A 134 2.70 -20.56 -11.60
N ASP A 135 2.79 -20.95 -12.88
CA ASP A 135 3.70 -22.01 -13.33
C ASP A 135 5.18 -21.61 -13.21
N ASP A 136 5.49 -20.32 -13.30
CA ASP A 136 6.87 -19.83 -13.21
C ASP A 136 7.47 -19.95 -11.81
N PHE A 137 6.63 -19.89 -10.78
CA PHE A 137 7.03 -19.94 -9.39
C PHE A 137 6.72 -21.28 -8.69
N LYS A 138 6.13 -22.26 -9.37
CA LYS A 138 5.73 -23.55 -8.77
C LYS A 138 6.88 -24.23 -8.01
N ASP A 139 8.03 -24.36 -8.65
CA ASP A 139 9.20 -25.07 -8.12
C ASP A 139 10.33 -24.13 -7.66
N VAL A 140 10.04 -22.83 -7.53
CA VAL A 140 11.03 -21.83 -7.10
C VAL A 140 11.06 -21.78 -5.58
N GLU A 141 12.22 -22.02 -4.98
CA GLU A 141 12.42 -21.81 -3.54
C GLU A 141 12.73 -20.36 -3.23
N VAL A 142 12.39 -19.93 -2.01
CA VAL A 142 12.78 -18.60 -1.54
C VAL A 142 14.28 -18.53 -1.38
N ASN A 143 14.89 -17.51 -1.96
CA ASN A 143 16.32 -17.27 -1.86
C ASN A 143 16.60 -15.95 -1.15
N GLU A 144 16.75 -16.01 0.17
CA GLU A 144 17.11 -14.85 1.00
C GLU A 144 18.50 -14.28 0.66
N ASN A 145 19.36 -15.08 0.02
CA ASN A 145 20.69 -14.68 -0.40
C ASN A 145 20.74 -14.24 -1.86
N ALA A 146 19.60 -14.15 -2.55
CA ALA A 146 19.52 -13.80 -3.97
C ALA A 146 20.25 -12.49 -4.32
N PHE A 147 20.36 -11.59 -3.34
CA PHE A 147 20.97 -10.28 -3.51
C PHE A 147 22.23 -10.09 -2.65
N GLY A 148 22.92 -11.18 -2.28
CA GLY A 148 24.25 -11.12 -1.64
C GLY A 148 24.28 -10.29 -0.35
N GLY A 149 23.25 -10.42 0.49
CA GLY A 149 23.13 -9.67 1.75
C GLY A 149 22.66 -8.21 1.61
N ARG A 150 22.43 -7.69 0.41
CA ARG A 150 21.97 -6.29 0.23
C ARG A 150 20.59 -5.99 0.84
N ILE A 151 19.80 -7.04 1.08
CA ILE A 151 18.46 -6.97 1.69
C ILE A 151 18.46 -7.15 3.22
N THR A 152 19.63 -7.33 3.85
CA THR A 152 19.76 -7.54 5.31
C THR A 152 19.90 -6.23 6.09
N SER A 153 19.86 -5.07 5.42
CA SER A 153 19.89 -3.77 6.11
C SER A 153 18.73 -3.67 7.11
N LYS A 154 19.08 -3.52 8.39
CA LYS A 154 18.12 -3.47 9.51
C LYS A 154 17.52 -2.09 9.71
N GLU A 155 17.82 -1.09 8.89
CA GLU A 155 17.38 0.28 9.15
C GLU A 155 16.13 0.66 8.35
N GLN A 156 15.94 0.09 7.16
CA GLN A 156 14.91 0.49 6.20
C GLN A 156 13.96 -0.67 5.88
N MET A 157 12.71 -0.37 5.47
CA MET A 157 11.71 -1.37 5.03
C MET A 157 11.95 -1.90 3.62
N SER A 158 12.66 -1.12 2.81
CA SER A 158 13.00 -1.42 1.43
C SER A 158 14.40 -0.90 1.15
N THR A 159 15.11 -1.57 0.28
CA THR A 159 16.44 -1.19 -0.20
C THR A 159 16.44 -1.11 -1.72
N SER A 160 17.38 -0.36 -2.29
CA SER A 160 17.64 -0.30 -3.71
C SER A 160 19.14 -0.46 -3.98
N PHE A 161 19.48 -1.11 -5.09
CA PHE A 161 20.86 -1.32 -5.51
C PHE A 161 20.93 -1.63 -7.00
N SER A 162 22.05 -1.28 -7.63
CA SER A 162 22.31 -1.67 -9.01
C SER A 162 22.48 -3.19 -9.12
N ASN A 163 21.92 -3.80 -10.17
CA ASN A 163 22.20 -5.19 -10.48
C ASN A 163 23.70 -5.39 -10.82
N PRO A 164 24.22 -6.63 -10.86
CA PRO A 164 25.64 -6.87 -11.11
C PRO A 164 26.17 -6.30 -12.44
N GLN A 165 25.30 -6.20 -13.45
CA GLN A 165 25.63 -5.61 -14.76
C GLN A 165 25.49 -4.07 -14.78
N SER A 166 25.09 -3.45 -13.67
CA SER A 166 24.87 -2.00 -13.51
C SER A 166 23.99 -1.36 -14.59
N ASN A 167 23.06 -2.12 -15.17
CA ASN A 167 22.14 -1.66 -16.21
C ASN A 167 20.68 -1.59 -15.74
N SER A 168 20.46 -1.79 -14.43
CA SER A 168 19.16 -1.67 -13.80
C SER A 168 19.29 -1.41 -12.32
N THR A 169 18.30 -0.73 -11.77
CA THR A 169 18.12 -0.56 -10.34
C THR A 169 17.11 -1.58 -9.84
N ILE A 170 17.52 -2.41 -8.88
CA ILE A 170 16.66 -3.38 -8.21
C ILE A 170 16.18 -2.75 -6.91
N ILE A 171 14.88 -2.85 -6.63
CA ILE A 171 14.25 -2.45 -5.36
C ILE A 171 13.62 -3.69 -4.74
N ALA A 172 13.88 -3.93 -3.47
CA ALA A 172 13.36 -5.08 -2.75
C ALA A 172 12.95 -4.70 -1.31
N PRO A 173 11.95 -5.38 -0.72
CA PRO A 173 11.70 -5.29 0.72
C PRO A 173 12.88 -5.88 1.52
N THR A 174 13.06 -5.42 2.76
CA THR A 174 14.09 -5.95 3.67
C THR A 174 13.50 -6.96 4.66
N LEU A 175 14.32 -7.86 5.21
CA LEU A 175 13.82 -8.93 6.11
C LEU A 175 13.45 -8.47 7.53
N LYS A 176 13.72 -7.22 7.92
CA LYS A 176 13.66 -6.74 9.31
C LYS A 176 12.31 -6.96 10.02
N TYR A 177 11.21 -6.87 9.28
CA TYR A 177 9.88 -6.76 9.88
C TYR A 177 9.16 -8.10 10.08
N ILE A 178 9.85 -9.22 9.86
CA ILE A 178 9.32 -10.55 10.15
C ILE A 178 9.92 -11.07 11.46
N PRO A 179 9.09 -11.41 12.46
CA PRO A 179 9.53 -12.27 13.56
C PRO A 179 9.89 -13.64 12.98
N THR A 180 11.18 -13.98 12.96
CA THR A 180 11.66 -15.32 12.61
C THR A 180 11.02 -16.41 13.48
N PRO A 181 10.84 -17.64 12.95
CA PRO A 181 11.61 -18.23 11.84
C PRO A 181 10.81 -18.69 10.59
N THR A 182 9.49 -18.51 10.50
CA THR A 182 8.66 -19.37 9.64
C THR A 182 7.99 -18.73 8.41
N PHE A 183 8.39 -17.53 7.96
CA PHE A 183 7.71 -16.86 6.83
C PHE A 183 8.59 -16.48 5.61
N PRO A 184 9.59 -17.25 5.15
CA PRO A 184 10.31 -16.89 3.92
C PRO A 184 9.37 -16.86 2.69
N ASP A 185 8.41 -17.79 2.60
CA ASP A 185 7.53 -17.97 1.43
C ASP A 185 6.67 -16.76 1.09
N VAL A 186 6.39 -15.87 2.06
CA VAL A 186 5.64 -14.64 1.78
C VAL A 186 6.40 -13.72 0.83
N TYR A 187 7.74 -13.77 0.83
CA TYR A 187 8.56 -13.00 -0.10
C TYR A 187 8.81 -13.70 -1.42
N LYS A 188 8.33 -14.93 -1.62
CA LYS A 188 8.59 -15.68 -2.85
C LYS A 188 8.09 -14.92 -4.09
N THR A 189 6.90 -14.35 -4.01
CA THR A 189 6.25 -13.61 -5.10
C THR A 189 5.59 -12.34 -4.60
N VAL A 190 5.39 -11.38 -5.51
CA VAL A 190 4.68 -10.12 -5.22
C VAL A 190 3.27 -10.39 -4.72
N ALA A 191 2.62 -11.42 -5.27
CA ALA A 191 1.26 -11.81 -4.89
C ALA A 191 1.19 -12.27 -3.43
N SER A 192 2.06 -13.20 -3.01
CA SER A 192 2.13 -13.67 -1.62
C SER A 192 2.46 -12.54 -0.66
N TRP A 193 3.43 -11.70 -1.03
CA TRP A 193 3.90 -10.59 -0.19
C TRP A 193 2.84 -9.52 0.03
N ILE A 194 2.15 -9.11 -1.05
CA ILE A 194 1.09 -8.11 -0.95
C ILE A 194 -0.10 -8.64 -0.16
N ARG A 195 -0.45 -9.92 -0.31
CA ARG A 195 -1.57 -10.56 0.42
C ARG A 195 -1.31 -10.68 1.92
N GLU A 196 -0.05 -10.74 2.36
CA GLU A 196 0.29 -10.77 3.77
C GLU A 196 -0.03 -9.42 4.46
N SER A 197 -1.08 -9.42 5.27
CA SER A 197 -1.57 -8.26 6.01
C SER A 197 -0.50 -7.60 6.90
N LYS A 198 0.38 -8.40 7.52
CA LYS A 198 1.45 -7.90 8.41
C LYS A 198 2.53 -7.13 7.65
N LEU A 199 2.66 -7.35 6.35
CA LEU A 199 3.64 -6.70 5.48
C LEU A 199 3.04 -5.51 4.70
N ARG A 200 1.81 -5.11 5.03
CA ARG A 200 1.14 -3.97 4.38
C ARG A 200 1.98 -2.69 4.45
N LEU A 201 2.51 -2.35 5.61
CA LEU A 201 3.31 -1.13 5.77
C LEU A 201 4.58 -1.20 4.92
N GLN A 202 5.29 -2.33 4.95
CA GLN A 202 6.46 -2.55 4.11
C GLN A 202 6.14 -2.46 2.62
N SER A 203 4.97 -2.94 2.19
CA SER A 203 4.48 -2.78 0.82
C SER A 203 4.34 -1.31 0.45
N ILE A 204 3.70 -0.51 1.31
CA ILE A 204 3.55 0.93 1.11
C ILE A 204 4.92 1.62 0.99
N TYR A 205 5.85 1.32 1.90
CA TYR A 205 7.20 1.88 1.86
C TYR A 205 7.99 1.46 0.62
N THR A 206 7.81 0.23 0.14
CA THR A 206 8.50 -0.26 -1.06
C THR A 206 7.98 0.45 -2.32
N PHE A 207 6.67 0.67 -2.45
CA PHE A 207 6.12 1.47 -3.56
C PHE A 207 6.53 2.94 -3.49
N SER A 208 6.59 3.52 -2.28
CA SER A 208 7.14 4.86 -2.09
C SER A 208 8.62 4.94 -2.51
N HIS A 209 9.43 3.93 -2.14
CA HIS A 209 10.83 3.85 -2.56
C HIS A 209 10.96 3.68 -4.07
N LEU A 210 10.13 2.83 -4.68
CA LEU A 210 10.04 2.67 -6.13
C LEU A 210 9.78 3.99 -6.84
N ALA A 211 8.83 4.78 -6.35
CA ALA A 211 8.52 6.07 -6.96
C ALA A 211 9.67 7.07 -6.86
N LYS A 212 10.42 7.08 -5.75
CA LYS A 212 11.62 7.91 -5.58
C LYS A 212 12.72 7.51 -6.56
N VAL A 213 12.98 6.21 -6.71
CA VAL A 213 13.97 5.69 -7.67
C VAL A 213 13.55 6.02 -9.09
N ALA A 214 12.29 5.75 -9.45
CA ALA A 214 11.76 6.05 -10.79
C ALA A 214 11.90 7.53 -11.14
N GLU A 215 11.60 8.44 -10.20
CA GLU A 215 11.76 9.88 -10.42
C GLU A 215 13.23 10.28 -10.67
N LEU A 216 14.19 9.66 -9.99
CA LEU A 216 15.62 9.92 -10.24
C LEU A 216 16.01 9.46 -11.65
N GLU A 217 15.61 8.25 -12.05
CA GLU A 217 15.89 7.69 -13.38
C GLU A 217 15.25 8.54 -14.49
N ILE A 218 14.03 9.06 -14.27
CA ILE A 218 13.38 10.02 -15.20
C ILE A 218 14.18 11.31 -15.33
N LYS A 219 14.69 11.86 -14.21
CA LYS A 219 15.46 13.12 -14.21
C LYS A 219 16.76 12.99 -14.98
N GLU A 220 17.34 11.79 -15.02
CA GLU A 220 18.53 11.47 -15.83
C GLU A 220 18.23 11.33 -17.33
N GLY A 221 16.96 11.42 -17.75
CA GLY A 221 16.55 11.54 -19.14
C GLY A 221 16.36 10.21 -19.88
N GLY A 222 16.27 9.10 -19.16
CA GLY A 222 16.00 7.79 -19.73
C GLY A 222 14.51 7.52 -19.98
N ASP A 223 14.22 6.69 -20.98
CA ASP A 223 13.00 5.89 -20.99
C ASP A 223 13.07 4.87 -19.85
N PHE A 224 11.95 4.49 -19.25
CA PHE A 224 11.99 3.51 -18.18
C PHE A 224 10.82 2.53 -18.15
N TRP A 225 11.18 1.33 -17.68
CA TRP A 225 10.34 0.17 -17.53
C TRP A 225 10.44 -0.33 -16.09
N ILE A 226 9.30 -0.58 -15.46
CA ILE A 226 9.21 -1.18 -14.12
C ILE A 226 8.50 -2.53 -14.22
N SER A 227 9.20 -3.60 -13.83
CA SER A 227 8.60 -4.92 -13.76
C SER A 227 9.15 -5.75 -12.61
N THR A 228 8.34 -6.66 -12.09
CA THR A 228 8.75 -7.66 -11.10
C THR A 228 9.27 -8.96 -11.75
N SER A 229 9.23 -9.08 -13.08
CA SER A 229 9.86 -10.18 -13.83
C SER A 229 11.34 -9.93 -14.15
N GLY A 230 11.82 -8.70 -13.95
CA GLY A 230 13.09 -8.23 -14.50
C GLY A 230 14.35 -8.91 -13.97
N ALA A 231 14.26 -9.57 -12.80
CA ALA A 231 15.37 -10.32 -12.19
C ALA A 231 15.32 -11.83 -12.48
N GLY A 232 14.36 -12.30 -13.29
CA GLY A 232 14.16 -13.73 -13.58
C GLY A 232 13.42 -14.48 -12.47
N LYS A 233 13.55 -15.82 -12.47
CA LYS A 233 12.91 -16.73 -11.49
C LYS A 233 13.65 -16.74 -10.15
N ILE A 234 13.84 -15.56 -9.56
CA ILE A 234 14.34 -15.42 -8.20
C ILE A 234 13.14 -15.48 -7.27
N GLY A 235 13.13 -16.43 -6.33
CA GLY A 235 12.12 -16.54 -5.28
C GLY A 235 12.25 -15.44 -4.22
N TYR A 236 12.20 -14.18 -4.63
CA TYR A 236 12.22 -13.03 -3.74
C TYR A 236 11.57 -11.82 -4.43
N VAL A 237 10.68 -11.11 -3.73
CA VAL A 237 10.03 -9.90 -4.24
C VAL A 237 11.07 -8.88 -4.65
N ASN A 238 11.01 -8.46 -5.90
CA ASN A 238 11.84 -7.40 -6.41
C ASN A 238 11.12 -6.63 -7.51
N PHE A 239 11.45 -5.36 -7.63
CA PHE A 239 11.06 -4.49 -8.72
C PHE A 239 12.33 -4.10 -9.44
N VAL A 240 12.32 -4.22 -10.76
CA VAL A 240 13.46 -3.86 -11.60
C VAL A 240 13.08 -2.63 -12.40
N VAL A 241 13.86 -1.57 -12.23
CA VAL A 241 13.79 -0.33 -13.01
C VAL A 241 14.89 -0.38 -14.06
N LYS A 242 14.52 -0.31 -15.33
CA LYS A 242 15.43 -0.45 -16.49
C LYS A 242 15.14 0.58 -17.55
N SER A 243 16.18 0.92 -18.33
CA SER A 243 16.05 1.75 -19.53
C SER A 243 15.60 1.00 -20.79
N THR A 244 15.34 -0.31 -20.68
CA THR A 244 14.88 -1.14 -21.80
C THR A 244 13.82 -2.16 -21.36
N PRO A 245 12.88 -2.54 -22.25
CA PRO A 245 11.84 -3.53 -22.01
C PRO A 245 12.40 -4.95 -21.97
N GLN A 246 13.07 -5.33 -20.88
CA GLN A 246 13.52 -6.70 -20.68
C GLN A 246 12.50 -7.50 -19.88
N ASN A 247 12.21 -8.72 -20.33
CA ASN A 247 11.37 -9.72 -19.63
C ASN A 247 9.91 -9.32 -19.41
N TYR A 248 9.38 -8.36 -20.18
CA TYR A 248 7.95 -8.09 -20.19
C TYR A 248 7.18 -9.23 -20.86
N HIS A 249 6.05 -9.59 -20.29
CA HIS A 249 5.15 -10.60 -20.81
C HIS A 249 3.99 -9.95 -21.54
N TYR A 250 3.51 -8.79 -21.06
CA TYR A 250 2.49 -8.05 -21.77
C TYR A 250 3.10 -7.28 -22.95
N SER A 251 2.88 -7.79 -24.16
CA SER A 251 3.48 -7.25 -25.40
C SER A 251 3.26 -5.76 -25.60
N LYS A 252 2.09 -5.23 -25.19
CA LYS A 252 1.76 -3.80 -25.26
C LYS A 252 2.75 -2.91 -24.50
N TYR A 253 3.41 -3.43 -23.47
CA TYR A 253 4.37 -2.68 -22.65
C TYR A 253 5.82 -2.87 -23.11
N LYS A 254 6.07 -3.66 -24.17
CA LYS A 254 7.41 -3.83 -24.76
C LYS A 254 7.87 -2.66 -25.62
N THR A 255 6.99 -1.72 -25.94
CA THR A 255 7.27 -0.58 -26.81
C THR A 255 6.77 0.70 -26.16
N MET A 256 7.51 1.81 -26.34
CA MET A 256 7.07 3.13 -25.90
C MET A 256 5.79 3.59 -26.59
N GLU A 257 5.38 2.97 -27.71
CA GLU A 257 4.11 3.23 -28.41
C GLU A 257 2.86 2.96 -27.55
N GLY A 258 3.00 2.18 -26.47
CA GLY A 258 1.94 2.01 -25.47
C GLY A 258 1.64 3.29 -24.68
N SER A 259 2.59 4.23 -24.65
CA SER A 259 2.39 5.63 -24.31
C SER A 259 1.98 6.36 -25.59
N THR A 260 0.85 7.04 -25.60
CA THR A 260 0.36 7.78 -26.77
C THR A 260 1.27 8.97 -27.08
N SER A 261 2.42 8.71 -27.70
CA SER A 261 3.25 9.70 -28.37
C SER A 261 2.48 10.18 -29.60
N ARG A 262 1.78 11.30 -29.48
CA ARG A 262 1.59 12.17 -30.64
C ARG A 262 2.99 12.59 -31.06
N SER A 263 3.48 11.98 -32.13
CA SER A 263 4.64 12.46 -32.88
C SER A 263 4.46 13.95 -33.18
N LEU A 264 5.08 14.79 -32.34
CA LEU A 264 5.37 16.20 -32.64
C LEU A 264 6.77 16.32 -33.27
N ARG A 265 7.28 15.27 -33.92
CA ARG A 265 8.35 15.41 -34.92
C ARG A 265 7.75 15.89 -36.23
N GLY A 266 7.30 17.14 -36.22
CA GLY A 266 6.71 17.81 -37.36
C GLY A 266 7.07 19.28 -37.35
N LYS A 267 8.25 19.59 -37.91
CA LYS A 267 8.69 20.91 -38.40
C LYS A 267 8.87 22.01 -37.34
N TYR A 268 10.09 22.10 -36.82
CA TYR A 268 10.75 23.40 -36.75
C TYR A 268 11.82 23.41 -37.86
N PRO A 269 11.87 24.47 -38.70
CA PRO A 269 12.87 24.62 -39.75
C PRO A 269 14.29 24.75 -39.21
#